data_AF-A0A830CFV2-F1
#
_entry.id   AF-A0A830CFV2-F1
#
_cell.length_a   1.000
_cell.length_b   1.000
_cell.length_c   1.000
_cell.angle_alpha   90.00
_cell.angle_beta   90.00
_cell.angle_gamma   90.00
#
_symmetry.space_group_name_H-M   'P 1'
#
loop_
_entity.id
_entity.type
_entity.pdbx_description
1 polymer ?
#
loop_
_entity_poly.entity_id
_entity_poly.type
_entity_poly.pdbx_seq_one_letter_code
_entity_poly.pdbx_strand_id
1 'polypeptide(L)'
;MDFLATSEGQLFVGVAVGLIAIGVAYFLFSSKKPKVCLDPNNFKEFKLVKKTQLSHNVAKFKFTLPTPTSVLGLPIGQHISCAGVKSQGEEVIKPYTPITLDSDVGYFELVIKMYLQGRMSHHFREM
;
A
#
# COMPACT_ATOMS: atom_id res chain seq x y z
N MET A 1 52.60 4.03 -20.72
CA MET A 1 51.37 3.80 -19.94
C MET A 1 50.99 5.13 -19.30
N ASP A 2 50.72 6.16 -20.12
CA ASP A 2 50.81 7.56 -19.66
C ASP A 2 49.53 8.36 -19.89
N PHE A 3 48.48 7.69 -20.39
CA PHE A 3 47.18 8.31 -20.64
C PHE A 3 46.53 8.85 -19.35
N LEU A 4 46.82 8.28 -18.19
CA LEU A 4 46.31 8.77 -16.89
C LEU A 4 47.16 9.90 -16.28
N ALA A 5 48.37 10.13 -16.80
CA ALA A 5 49.30 11.14 -16.29
C ALA A 5 49.17 12.49 -17.01
N THR A 6 48.43 12.55 -18.12
CA THR A 6 48.13 13.78 -18.84
C THR A 6 46.89 14.48 -18.26
N SER A 7 46.92 15.81 -18.22
CA SER A 7 45.80 16.63 -17.72
C SER A 7 44.49 16.33 -18.45
N GLU A 8 44.55 16.00 -19.74
CA GLU A 8 43.36 15.62 -20.52
C GLU A 8 42.81 14.26 -20.10
N GLY A 9 43.67 13.26 -19.87
CA GLY A 9 43.22 11.94 -19.41
C GLY A 9 42.59 11.97 -18.01
N GLN A 10 43.12 12.79 -17.10
CA GLN A 10 42.49 13.03 -15.80
C GLN A 10 41.12 13.72 -15.93
N LEU A 11 40.97 14.65 -16.89
CA LEU A 11 39.69 15.29 -17.19
C LEU A 11 38.64 14.28 -17.68
N PHE A 12 39.01 13.39 -18.61
CA PHE A 12 38.12 12.36 -19.14
C PHE A 12 37.68 11.36 -18.06
N VAL A 13 38.59 10.94 -17.18
CA VAL A 13 38.25 10.06 -16.05
C VAL A 13 37.31 10.77 -15.06
N GLY A 14 37.58 12.03 -14.74
CA GLY A 14 36.70 12.83 -13.87
C GLY A 14 35.28 12.97 -14.41
N VAL A 15 35.14 13.24 -15.71
CA VAL A 15 33.83 13.33 -16.39
C VAL A 15 33.14 11.97 -16.41
N ALA A 16 33.86 10.89 -16.72
CA ALA A 16 33.29 9.54 -16.75
C ALA A 16 32.77 9.11 -15.37
N VAL A 17 33.54 9.34 -14.29
CA VAL A 17 33.12 9.04 -12.92
C VAL A 17 31.91 9.91 -12.52
N GLY A 18 31.91 11.19 -12.89
CA GLY A 18 30.77 12.09 -12.66
C GLY A 18 29.49 11.60 -13.34
N LEU A 19 29.56 11.18 -14.60
CA LEU A 19 28.41 10.64 -15.35
C LEU A 19 27.91 9.33 -14.76
N ILE A 20 28.80 8.43 -14.33
CA ILE A 20 28.42 7.18 -13.67
C ILE A 20 27.74 7.47 -12.34
N ALA A 21 28.27 8.38 -11.52
CA ALA A 21 27.68 8.76 -10.24
C ALA A 21 26.27 9.36 -10.41
N ILE A 22 26.09 10.24 -11.40
CA ILE A 22 24.79 10.82 -11.75
C ILE A 22 23.82 9.73 -12.24
N GLY A 23 24.29 8.81 -13.08
CA GLY A 23 23.49 7.69 -13.58
C GLY A 23 23.02 6.75 -12.47
N VAL A 24 23.90 6.40 -11.53
CA VAL A 24 23.56 5.57 -10.36
C VAL A 24 22.59 6.29 -9.43
N ALA A 25 22.84 7.57 -9.14
CA ALA A 25 21.91 8.37 -8.34
C ALA A 25 20.52 8.41 -9.00
N TYR A 26 20.45 8.74 -10.29
CA TYR A 26 19.19 8.78 -11.04
C TYR A 26 18.47 7.43 -11.00
N PHE A 27 19.18 6.31 -11.19
CA PHE A 27 18.59 4.96 -11.14
C PHE A 27 18.02 4.63 -9.75
N LEU A 28 18.75 4.97 -8.68
CA LEU A 28 18.32 4.78 -7.30
C LEU A 28 17.11 5.67 -6.93
N PHE A 29 17.04 6.89 -7.47
CA PHE A 29 15.91 7.80 -7.25
C PHE A 29 14.69 7.45 -8.12
N SER A 30 14.88 6.94 -9.34
CA SER A 30 13.81 6.66 -10.29
C SER A 30 13.02 5.38 -9.98
N SER A 31 13.61 4.44 -9.24
CA SER A 31 13.05 3.11 -9.00
C SER A 31 11.95 3.04 -7.91
N LYS A 32 11.58 4.15 -7.28
CA LYS A 32 10.65 4.17 -6.12
C LYS A 32 9.21 4.54 -6.49
N LYS A 33 8.62 3.88 -7.49
CA LYS A 33 7.16 3.96 -7.67
C LYS A 33 6.48 3.07 -6.62
N PRO A 34 5.60 3.62 -5.76
CA PRO A 34 4.92 2.80 -4.77
C PRO A 34 4.03 1.79 -5.50
N LYS A 35 4.12 0.52 -5.08
CA LYS A 35 3.34 -0.56 -5.68
C LYS A 35 1.89 -0.44 -5.23
N VAL A 36 0.97 -0.29 -6.19
CA VAL A 36 -0.48 -0.29 -5.96
C VAL A 36 -0.94 -1.70 -5.59
N CYS A 37 -1.71 -1.81 -4.51
CA CYS A 37 -2.07 -3.12 -3.96
C CYS A 37 -3.42 -3.66 -4.44
N LEU A 38 -4.34 -2.78 -4.85
CA LEU A 38 -5.66 -3.19 -5.33
C LEU A 38 -5.60 -3.81 -6.73
N ASP A 39 -6.51 -4.74 -7.01
CA ASP A 39 -6.81 -5.26 -8.35
C ASP A 39 -8.32 -5.10 -8.58
N PRO A 40 -8.76 -4.35 -9.61
CA PRO A 40 -10.19 -4.15 -9.87
C PRO A 40 -10.95 -5.44 -10.22
N ASN A 41 -10.27 -6.47 -10.71
CA ASN A 41 -10.90 -7.68 -11.23
C ASN A 41 -10.86 -8.86 -10.23
N ASN A 42 -9.97 -8.80 -9.23
CA ASN A 42 -9.72 -9.91 -8.32
C ASN A 42 -9.67 -9.45 -6.86
N PHE A 43 -10.35 -10.18 -5.97
CA PHE A 43 -10.21 -9.97 -4.55
C PHE A 43 -8.81 -10.37 -4.07
N LYS A 44 -8.28 -9.58 -3.16
CA LYS A 44 -7.00 -9.82 -2.49
C LYS A 44 -7.21 -9.85 -0.99
N GLU A 45 -6.60 -10.84 -0.35
CA GLU A 45 -6.63 -10.96 1.10
C GLU A 45 -5.59 -10.02 1.72
N PHE A 46 -6.01 -9.31 2.76
CA PHE A 46 -5.15 -8.46 3.57
C PHE A 46 -5.24 -8.90 5.02
N LYS A 47 -4.08 -9.06 5.66
CA LYS A 47 -4.01 -9.52 7.04
C LYS A 47 -4.43 -8.41 8.00
N LEU A 48 -5.35 -8.70 8.91
CA LEU A 48 -5.69 -7.83 10.03
C LEU A 48 -4.51 -7.79 11.02
N VAL A 49 -4.04 -6.58 11.34
CA VAL A 49 -2.93 -6.34 12.27
C VAL A 49 -3.45 -5.85 13.61
N LYS A 50 -4.48 -5.02 13.61
CA LYS A 50 -5.02 -4.42 14.83
C LYS A 50 -6.50 -4.12 14.71
N LYS A 51 -7.25 -4.46 15.75
CA LYS A 51 -8.64 -4.04 15.97
C LYS A 51 -8.66 -3.12 17.18
N THR A 52 -9.24 -1.93 17.04
CA THR A 52 -9.37 -0.94 18.12
C THR A 52 -10.84 -0.61 18.32
N GLN A 53 -11.39 -0.93 19.48
CA GLN A 53 -12.78 -0.57 19.80
C GLN A 53 -12.90 0.94 19.97
N LEU A 54 -13.86 1.57 19.29
CA LEU A 54 -14.12 3.01 19.37
C LEU A 54 -15.38 3.34 20.17
N SER A 55 -16.40 2.48 20.12
CA SER A 55 -17.64 2.61 20.90
C SER A 55 -18.31 1.24 21.07
N HIS A 56 -19.51 1.16 21.63
CA HIS A 56 -20.22 -0.12 21.84
C HIS A 56 -20.40 -0.98 20.56
N ASN A 57 -20.43 -0.37 19.38
CA ASN A 57 -20.64 -1.06 18.11
C ASN A 57 -19.82 -0.46 16.95
N VAL A 58 -18.76 0.29 17.24
CA VAL A 58 -17.82 0.77 16.22
C VAL A 58 -16.43 0.30 16.58
N ALA A 59 -15.73 -0.27 15.61
CA ALA A 59 -14.32 -0.60 15.73
C ALA A 59 -13.54 -0.15 14.50
N LYS A 60 -12.27 0.17 14.72
CA LYS A 60 -11.28 0.47 13.69
C LYS A 60 -10.42 -0.76 13.43
N PHE A 61 -10.31 -1.14 12.17
CA PHE A 61 -9.56 -2.31 11.71
C PHE A 61 -8.39 -1.84 10.85
N LYS A 62 -7.18 -2.22 11.24
CA LYS A 62 -5.94 -1.91 10.52
C LYS A 62 -5.42 -3.15 9.82
N PHE A 63 -5.34 -3.08 8.50
CA PHE A 63 -4.85 -4.16 7.64
C PHE A 63 -3.47 -3.82 7.10
N THR A 64 -2.57 -4.80 7.03
CA THR A 64 -1.25 -4.61 6.41
C THR A 64 -1.35 -4.79 4.89
N LEU A 65 -0.61 -3.97 4.17
CA LEU A 65 -0.34 -4.17 2.75
C LEU A 65 0.84 -5.17 2.58
N PRO A 66 1.08 -5.71 1.37
CA PRO A 66 2.12 -6.71 1.12
C PRO A 66 3.53 -6.24 1.47
N THR A 67 3.82 -4.94 1.39
CA THR A 67 5.10 -4.35 1.77
C THR A 67 4.91 -3.08 2.60
N PRO A 68 5.84 -2.73 3.51
CA PRO A 68 5.72 -1.54 4.35
C PRO A 68 5.78 -0.21 3.58
N THR A 69 6.22 -0.23 2.32
CA THR A 69 6.33 0.94 1.44
C THR A 69 5.25 1.00 0.37
N SER A 70 4.39 -0.03 0.29
CA SER A 70 3.30 -0.05 -0.68
C SER A 70 2.15 0.86 -0.25
N VAL A 71 1.34 1.28 -1.22
CA VAL A 71 0.14 2.09 -0.99
C VAL A 71 -1.07 1.30 -1.46
N LEU A 72 -2.24 1.64 -0.93
CA LEU A 72 -3.48 1.00 -1.36
C LEU A 72 -3.75 1.33 -2.84
N GLY A 73 -3.51 2.58 -3.25
CA GLY A 73 -3.66 3.06 -4.62
C GLY A 73 -5.11 3.23 -5.02
N LEU A 74 -5.93 3.78 -4.12
CA LEU A 74 -7.34 4.04 -4.35
C LEU A 74 -7.52 5.50 -4.82
N PRO A 75 -7.92 5.75 -6.08
CA PRO A 75 -8.14 7.11 -6.55
C PRO A 75 -9.21 7.84 -5.71
N ILE A 76 -9.04 9.16 -5.55
CA ILE A 76 -9.99 9.99 -4.80
C ILE A 76 -11.40 9.87 -5.41
N GLY A 77 -12.40 9.68 -4.55
CA GLY A 77 -13.80 9.47 -4.95
C GLY A 77 -14.17 8.00 -5.19
N GLN A 78 -13.21 7.07 -5.12
CA GLN A 78 -13.47 5.62 -5.24
C GLN A 78 -13.61 4.95 -3.86
N HIS A 79 -14.00 3.68 -3.88
CA HIS A 79 -14.12 2.82 -2.70
C HIS A 79 -13.57 1.41 -3.00
N ILE A 80 -13.32 0.62 -1.97
CA ILE A 80 -12.97 -0.80 -2.11
C ILE A 80 -14.20 -1.68 -1.91
N SER A 81 -14.21 -2.84 -2.56
CA SER A 81 -15.19 -3.90 -2.29
C SER A 81 -14.57 -4.87 -1.28
N CYS A 82 -15.23 -5.06 -0.14
CA CYS A 82 -14.86 -6.10 0.82
C CYS A 82 -15.79 -7.30 0.63
N ALA A 83 -15.21 -8.48 0.46
CA ALA A 83 -15.90 -9.76 0.51
C ALA A 83 -15.77 -10.36 1.92
N GLY A 84 -16.81 -11.06 2.36
CA GLY A 84 -16.86 -11.69 3.68
C GLY A 84 -17.97 -12.71 3.75
N VAL A 85 -18.09 -13.39 4.89
CA VAL A 85 -19.08 -14.45 5.11
C VAL A 85 -20.04 -14.04 6.22
N LYS A 86 -21.36 -14.17 5.97
CA LYS A 86 -22.39 -13.90 6.99
C LYS A 86 -22.58 -15.10 7.95
N SER A 87 -23.43 -14.94 8.97
CA SER A 87 -23.71 -15.96 10.00
C SER A 87 -24.18 -17.32 9.48
N GLN A 88 -24.91 -17.36 8.38
CA GLN A 88 -25.38 -18.59 7.75
C GLN A 88 -24.41 -19.16 6.67
N GLY A 89 -23.19 -18.61 6.46
CA GLY A 89 -22.20 -19.14 5.49
C GLY A 89 -22.28 -18.71 4.00
N GLU A 90 -22.91 -17.59 3.64
CA GLU A 90 -23.00 -17.05 2.27
C GLU A 90 -21.99 -15.92 2.17
N GLU A 91 -21.43 -15.80 0.98
CA GLU A 91 -20.61 -14.68 0.61
C GLU A 91 -21.44 -13.38 0.51
N VAL A 92 -20.86 -12.31 1.05
CA VAL A 92 -21.45 -10.97 1.04
C VAL A 92 -20.37 -10.01 0.60
N ILE A 93 -20.69 -9.16 -0.36
CA ILE A 93 -19.80 -8.11 -0.84
C ILE A 93 -20.39 -6.75 -0.48
N LYS A 94 -19.60 -5.87 0.13
CA LYS A 94 -20.00 -4.50 0.46
C LYS A 94 -18.90 -3.49 0.17
N PRO A 95 -19.27 -2.30 -0.33
CA PRO A 95 -18.32 -1.22 -0.56
C PRO A 95 -17.94 -0.54 0.77
N TYR A 96 -16.67 -0.19 0.91
CA TYR A 96 -16.13 0.60 2.01
C TYR A 96 -15.10 1.60 1.50
N THR A 97 -15.08 2.79 2.09
CA THR A 97 -14.04 3.78 1.84
C THR A 97 -13.08 3.78 3.03
N PRO A 98 -11.78 3.48 2.81
CA PRO A 98 -10.78 3.60 3.85
C PRO A 98 -10.67 5.02 4.38
N ILE A 99 -10.24 5.14 5.64
CA ILE A 99 -9.97 6.44 6.27
C ILE A 99 -8.51 6.89 6.11
N THR A 100 -7.70 6.10 5.43
CA THR A 100 -6.28 6.34 5.11
C THR A 100 -6.14 6.81 3.68
N LEU A 101 -5.08 7.57 3.40
CA LEU A 101 -4.73 8.05 2.05
C LEU A 101 -3.48 7.33 1.52
N ASP A 102 -3.11 7.55 0.26
CA ASP A 102 -1.86 7.00 -0.30
C ASP A 102 -0.59 7.61 0.33
N SER A 103 -0.72 8.64 1.17
CA SER A 103 0.36 9.10 2.06
C SER A 103 0.64 8.13 3.21
N ASP A 104 -0.33 7.29 3.58
CA ASP A 104 -0.18 6.23 4.56
C ASP A 104 0.36 4.97 3.87
N VAL A 105 1.64 4.67 4.08
CA VAL A 105 2.29 3.52 3.46
C VAL A 105 2.22 2.26 4.34
N GLY A 106 2.06 1.11 3.69
CA GLY A 106 2.16 -0.21 4.31
C GLY A 106 0.90 -0.70 5.00
N TYR A 107 -0.16 0.11 5.10
CA TYR A 107 -1.41 -0.29 5.73
C TYR A 107 -2.60 0.49 5.16
N PHE A 108 -3.80 0.02 5.46
CA PHE A 108 -5.02 0.83 5.37
C PHE A 108 -5.92 0.56 6.57
N GLU A 109 -6.80 1.51 6.88
CA GLU A 109 -7.74 1.38 8.00
C GLU A 109 -9.18 1.54 7.54
N LEU A 110 -10.05 0.69 8.11
CA LEU A 110 -11.50 0.78 8.00
C LEU A 110 -12.10 1.07 9.37
N VAL A 111 -13.10 1.96 9.40
CA VAL A 111 -13.94 2.16 10.58
C VAL A 111 -15.31 1.57 10.29
N ILE A 112 -15.68 0.53 11.04
CA ILE A 112 -16.88 -0.26 10.78
C ILE A 112 -17.85 -0.12 11.94
N LYS A 113 -19.07 0.35 11.64
CA LYS A 113 -20.23 0.23 12.50
C LYS A 113 -20.82 -1.18 12.35
N MET A 114 -20.85 -1.93 13.44
CA MET A 114 -21.36 -3.30 13.47
C MET A 114 -22.85 -3.28 13.85
N TYR A 115 -23.71 -3.54 12.87
CA TYR A 115 -25.15 -3.66 13.07
C TYR A 115 -25.53 -5.08 13.45
N LEU A 116 -26.51 -5.24 14.35
CA LEU A 116 -26.95 -6.55 14.85
C LEU A 116 -27.37 -7.50 13.72
N GLN A 117 -28.18 -6.98 12.79
CA GLN A 117 -28.68 -7.70 11.60
C GLN A 117 -27.82 -7.45 10.35
N GLY A 118 -26.66 -6.81 10.50
CA GLY A 118 -25.78 -6.50 9.38
C GLY A 118 -25.06 -7.75 8.89
N ARG A 119 -25.32 -8.16 7.65
CA ARG A 119 -24.70 -9.34 7.03
C ARG A 119 -23.16 -9.27 7.05
N MET A 120 -22.58 -8.18 6.55
CA MET A 120 -21.13 -7.94 6.60
C MET A 120 -20.63 -7.60 8.01
N SER A 121 -21.49 -7.03 8.86
CA SER A 121 -21.15 -6.76 10.26
C SER A 121 -20.91 -8.03 11.07
N HIS A 122 -21.43 -9.19 10.64
CA HIS A 122 -21.08 -10.48 11.23
C HIS A 122 -19.61 -10.81 10.97
N HIS A 123 -19.19 -10.74 9.71
CA HIS A 123 -17.83 -11.04 9.30
C HIS A 123 -16.78 -10.22 10.08
N PHE A 124 -16.98 -8.90 10.19
CA PHE A 124 -16.08 -8.03 10.96
C PHE A 124 -16.13 -8.24 12.49
N ARG A 125 -17.20 -8.84 13.03
CA ARG A 125 -17.24 -9.19 14.46
C ARG A 125 -16.33 -10.38 14.76
N GLU A 126 -16.26 -11.34 13.84
CA GLU A 126 -15.48 -12.58 13.98
C GLU A 126 -13.99 -12.43 13.66
N MET A 127 -13.59 -11.35 12.98
CA MET A 127 -12.18 -10.95 12.87
C MET A 127 -11.63 -10.37 14.16
#